data_AF-A0AAE3K653-F1
#
_entry.id   AF-A0AAE3K653-F1
#
_cell.length_a   1.000
_cell.length_b   1.000
_cell.length_c   1.000
_cell.angle_alpha   90.00
_cell.angle_beta   90.00
_cell.angle_gamma   90.00
#
_symmetry.space_group_name_H-M   'P 1'
#
loop_
_entity.id
_entity.type
_entity.pdbx_description
1 polymer ?
#
loop_
_entity_poly.entity_id
_entity_poly.type
_entity_poly.pdbx_seq_one_letter_code
_entity_poly.pdbx_strand_id
1 'polypeptide(L)'
;MGFSTSAAVAVVAIGALISLGLLYPAVEGSTLQISEASDDRQDRIIDARNSGVDIHSATYDDSADSLTVHVDNSGTVTLDVSKTHLLIDGELPAERTTWVEGDQDRDLWVGGERLEIEVSNVETAPDRVVIATQTGVQDSTDEIETEEGS
;
A
#
# COMPACT_ATOMS: atom_id res chain seq x y z
N MET A 1 53.89 45.03 -14.00
CA MET A 1 53.72 44.00 -12.95
C MET A 1 52.35 44.04 -12.22
N GLY A 2 51.45 45.01 -12.45
CA GLY A 2 50.16 45.09 -11.73
C GLY A 2 48.92 44.55 -12.46
N PHE A 3 48.96 44.36 -13.78
CA PHE A 3 47.77 43.95 -14.55
C PHE A 3 47.51 42.43 -14.50
N SER A 4 48.58 41.61 -14.45
CA SER A 4 48.46 40.15 -14.51
C SER A 4 47.88 39.54 -13.22
N THR A 5 48.25 40.07 -12.06
CA THR A 5 47.73 39.59 -10.76
C THR A 5 46.29 40.04 -10.52
N SER A 6 45.94 41.30 -10.84
CA SER A 6 44.56 41.78 -10.73
C SER A 6 43.61 41.09 -11.71
N ALA A 7 44.06 40.79 -12.94
CA ALA A 7 43.27 40.01 -13.89
C ALA A 7 43.03 38.57 -13.42
N ALA A 8 44.05 37.91 -12.82
CA ALA A 8 43.90 36.57 -12.26
C ALA A 8 42.92 36.52 -11.08
N VAL A 9 42.99 37.50 -10.17
CA VAL A 9 42.03 37.63 -9.06
C VAL A 9 40.60 37.81 -9.55
N ALA A 10 40.38 38.61 -10.61
CA ALA A 10 39.06 38.81 -11.19
C ALA A 10 38.48 37.51 -11.78
N VAL A 11 39.28 36.71 -12.49
CA VAL A 11 38.84 35.43 -13.07
C VAL A 11 38.44 34.44 -11.97
N VAL A 12 39.23 34.32 -10.90
CA VAL A 12 38.91 33.45 -9.76
C VAL A 12 37.64 33.92 -9.06
N ALA A 13 37.46 35.23 -8.87
CA ALA A 13 36.26 35.79 -8.26
C ALA A 13 35.00 35.49 -9.09
N ILE A 14 35.07 35.62 -10.42
CA ILE A 14 33.96 35.29 -11.33
C ILE A 14 33.63 33.79 -11.25
N GLY A 15 34.65 32.92 -11.27
CA GLY A 15 34.46 31.48 -11.11
C GLY A 15 33.75 31.13 -9.80
N ALA A 16 34.18 31.74 -8.68
CA ALA A 16 33.54 31.54 -7.38
C ALA A 16 32.09 32.01 -7.35
N LEU A 17 31.78 33.16 -7.97
CA LEU A 17 30.41 33.68 -8.07
C LEU A 17 29.52 32.77 -8.92
N ILE A 18 30.02 32.24 -10.03
CA ILE A 18 29.29 31.26 -10.86
C ILE A 18 29.05 29.98 -10.06
N SER A 19 30.07 29.46 -9.36
CA SER A 19 29.93 28.27 -8.51
C SER A 19 28.88 28.47 -7.40
N LEU A 20 28.85 29.62 -6.74
CA LEU A 20 27.82 29.95 -5.73
C LEU A 20 26.43 30.07 -6.36
N GLY A 21 26.32 30.67 -7.54
CA GLY A 21 25.06 30.79 -8.28
C GLY A 21 24.47 29.45 -8.71
N LEU A 22 25.31 28.46 -9.00
CA LEU A 22 24.89 27.09 -9.32
C LEU A 22 24.61 26.24 -8.07
N LEU A 23 25.31 26.49 -6.96
CA LEU A 23 25.16 25.75 -5.71
C LEU A 23 23.79 25.97 -5.06
N TYR A 24 23.30 27.21 -5.05
CA TYR A 24 22.03 27.56 -4.40
C TYR A 24 20.82 26.74 -4.90
N PRO A 25 20.51 26.70 -6.22
CA PRO A 25 19.37 25.91 -6.71
C PRO A 25 19.55 24.40 -6.50
N ALA A 26 20.79 23.88 -6.48
CA ALA A 26 21.03 22.47 -6.20
C ALA A 26 20.72 22.08 -4.74
N VAL A 27 21.07 22.97 -3.80
CA VAL A 27 20.78 22.78 -2.36
C VAL A 27 19.28 22.95 -2.07
N GLU A 28 18.64 23.94 -2.69
CA GLU A 28 17.20 24.19 -2.55
C GLU A 28 16.38 22.99 -3.04
N GLY A 29 16.66 22.51 -4.27
CA GLY A 29 15.97 21.34 -4.81
C GLY A 29 16.14 20.08 -3.95
N SER A 30 17.35 19.85 -3.42
CA SER A 30 17.61 18.71 -2.53
C SER A 30 16.83 18.83 -1.21
N THR A 31 16.72 20.04 -0.65
CA THR A 31 16.00 20.28 0.61
C THR A 31 14.50 20.08 0.43
N LEU A 32 13.93 20.58 -0.67
CA LEU A 32 12.52 20.37 -1.01
C LEU A 32 12.20 18.89 -1.15
N GLN A 33 13.00 18.15 -1.92
CA GLN A 33 12.80 16.71 -2.10
C GLN A 33 12.85 15.92 -0.78
N ILE A 34 13.76 16.28 0.13
CA ILE A 34 13.84 15.64 1.45
C ILE A 34 12.61 15.98 2.30
N SER A 35 12.14 17.23 2.24
CA SER A 35 10.93 17.66 2.96
C SER A 35 9.71 16.90 2.45
N GLU A 36 9.46 16.88 1.14
CA GLU A 36 8.35 16.16 0.51
C GLU A 36 8.38 14.67 0.87
N ALA A 37 9.55 14.02 0.77
CA ALA A 37 9.69 12.62 1.15
C ALA A 37 9.45 12.36 2.65
N SER A 38 9.74 13.34 3.51
CA SER A 38 9.49 13.26 4.95
C SER A 38 8.00 13.40 5.26
N ASP A 39 7.33 14.34 4.60
CA ASP A 39 5.89 14.57 4.72
C ASP A 39 5.12 13.34 4.20
N ASP A 40 5.44 12.84 3.01
CA ASP A 40 4.86 11.60 2.44
C ASP A 40 5.01 10.40 3.38
N ARG A 41 6.17 10.29 4.06
CA ARG A 41 6.41 9.22 5.03
C ARG A 41 5.54 9.40 6.27
N GLN A 42 5.37 10.63 6.74
CA GLN A 42 4.55 10.92 7.90
C GLN A 42 3.07 10.64 7.63
N ASP A 43 2.58 11.01 6.45
CA ASP A 43 1.22 10.72 6.00
C ASP A 43 0.97 9.20 5.92
N ARG A 44 1.88 8.43 5.30
CA ARG A 44 1.76 6.96 5.28
C ARG A 44 1.73 6.34 6.68
N ILE A 45 2.47 6.89 7.65
CA ILE A 45 2.44 6.41 9.03
C ILE A 45 1.10 6.72 9.70
N ILE A 46 0.50 7.88 9.42
CA ILE A 46 -0.83 8.24 9.93
C ILE A 46 -1.89 7.32 9.33
N ASP A 47 -1.85 7.11 8.01
CA ASP A 47 -2.79 6.22 7.32
C ASP A 47 -2.69 4.78 7.83
N ALA A 48 -1.47 4.26 8.00
CA ALA A 48 -1.26 2.92 8.55
C ALA A 48 -1.78 2.79 10.00
N ARG A 49 -1.65 3.84 10.82
CA ARG A 49 -2.17 3.84 12.20
C ARG A 49 -3.70 3.93 12.27
N ASN A 50 -4.31 4.58 11.29
CA ASN A 50 -5.75 4.76 11.21
C ASN A 50 -6.44 3.68 10.37
N SER A 51 -5.67 2.78 9.75
CA SER A 51 -6.16 1.60 9.04
C SER A 51 -6.26 0.41 10.00
N GLY A 52 -7.25 -0.44 9.77
CA GLY A 52 -7.46 -1.69 10.48
C GLY A 52 -8.25 -2.61 9.57
N VAL A 53 -7.87 -3.88 9.52
CA VAL A 53 -8.64 -4.94 8.87
C VAL A 53 -8.68 -6.14 9.77
N ASP A 54 -9.83 -6.79 9.83
CA ASP A 54 -10.04 -8.01 10.58
C ASP A 54 -10.75 -9.03 9.68
N ILE A 55 -10.21 -10.25 9.59
CA ILE A 55 -10.89 -11.35 8.90
C ILE A 55 -12.02 -11.82 9.82
N HIS A 56 -13.26 -11.61 9.38
CA HIS A 56 -14.45 -11.98 10.14
C HIS A 56 -14.74 -13.48 10.02
N SER A 57 -14.64 -14.03 8.81
CA SER A 57 -14.78 -15.45 8.54
C SER A 57 -14.06 -15.83 7.26
N ALA A 58 -13.62 -17.08 7.20
CA ALA A 58 -13.11 -17.73 6.01
C ALA A 58 -13.80 -19.09 5.91
N THR A 59 -14.55 -19.31 4.83
CA THR A 59 -15.38 -20.49 4.64
C THR A 59 -15.03 -21.13 3.31
N TYR A 60 -14.65 -22.41 3.35
CA TYR A 60 -14.33 -23.23 2.20
C TYR A 60 -15.50 -24.15 1.87
N ASP A 61 -16.00 -24.09 0.63
CA ASP A 61 -17.04 -24.97 0.10
C ASP A 61 -16.38 -26.05 -0.77
N ASP A 62 -16.37 -27.28 -0.26
CA ASP A 62 -15.77 -28.44 -0.94
C ASP A 62 -16.60 -28.91 -2.15
N SER A 63 -17.87 -28.54 -2.21
CA SER A 63 -18.75 -28.89 -3.35
C SER A 63 -18.60 -27.91 -4.52
N ALA A 64 -18.25 -26.66 -4.22
CA ALA A 64 -18.06 -25.59 -5.21
C ALA A 64 -16.59 -25.33 -5.56
N ASP A 65 -15.63 -25.97 -4.88
CA ASP A 65 -14.19 -25.69 -4.96
C ASP A 65 -13.92 -24.17 -4.81
N SER A 66 -14.56 -23.56 -3.79
CA SER A 66 -14.49 -22.11 -3.56
C SER A 66 -14.19 -21.73 -2.12
N LEU A 67 -13.52 -20.60 -1.94
CA LEU A 67 -13.22 -20.00 -0.64
C LEU A 67 -13.86 -18.61 -0.58
N THR A 68 -14.72 -18.39 0.41
CA THR A 68 -15.34 -17.09 0.69
C THR A 68 -14.74 -16.51 1.97
N VAL A 69 -14.16 -15.32 1.86
CA VAL A 69 -13.51 -14.59 2.96
C VAL A 69 -14.24 -13.29 3.19
N HIS A 70 -14.73 -13.10 4.41
CA HIS A 70 -15.31 -11.83 4.85
C HIS A 70 -14.27 -11.07 5.66
N VAL A 71 -14.00 -9.84 5.25
CA VAL A 71 -13.07 -8.95 5.93
C VAL A 71 -13.82 -7.70 6.35
N ASP A 72 -13.55 -7.19 7.54
CA ASP A 72 -14.09 -5.93 8.05
C ASP A 72 -13.02 -4.85 8.01
N ASN A 73 -13.36 -3.64 7.51
CA ASN A 73 -12.51 -2.47 7.70
C ASN A 73 -12.73 -1.92 9.11
N SER A 74 -11.97 -2.41 10.09
CA SER A 74 -12.03 -1.92 11.48
C SER A 74 -11.33 -0.58 11.71
N GLY A 75 -10.69 -0.04 10.68
CA GLY A 75 -10.08 1.29 10.69
C GLY A 75 -11.05 2.43 10.41
N THR A 76 -10.46 3.60 10.18
CA THR A 76 -11.16 4.84 9.80
C THR A 76 -10.77 5.33 8.39
N VAL A 77 -9.76 4.69 7.78
CA VAL A 77 -9.27 5.00 6.43
C VAL A 77 -10.08 4.19 5.42
N THR A 78 -10.54 4.83 4.35
CA THR A 78 -11.10 4.14 3.19
C THR A 78 -10.01 3.35 2.51
N LEU A 79 -10.22 2.04 2.30
CA LEU A 79 -9.28 1.24 1.51
C LEU A 79 -9.84 0.91 0.12
N ASP A 80 -8.94 0.47 -0.73
CA ASP A 80 -9.18 0.20 -2.14
C ASP A 80 -9.04 -1.31 -2.34
N VAL A 81 -10.10 -1.93 -2.87
CA VAL A 81 -10.16 -3.37 -3.11
C VAL A 81 -9.06 -3.79 -4.09
N SER A 82 -8.78 -2.98 -5.11
CA SER A 82 -7.76 -3.25 -6.13
C SER A 82 -6.33 -3.28 -5.57
N LYS A 83 -6.10 -2.62 -4.43
CA LYS A 83 -4.82 -2.59 -3.70
C LYS A 83 -4.87 -3.42 -2.42
N THR A 84 -5.85 -4.32 -2.33
CA THR A 84 -5.98 -5.28 -1.25
C THR A 84 -5.67 -6.67 -1.79
N HIS A 85 -4.70 -7.33 -1.16
CA HIS A 85 -4.18 -8.63 -1.59
C HIS A 85 -4.65 -9.71 -0.62
N LEU A 86 -5.33 -10.71 -1.15
CA LEU A 86 -5.63 -11.96 -0.47
C LEU A 86 -4.56 -12.98 -0.84
N LEU A 87 -3.98 -13.64 0.14
CA LEU A 87 -3.04 -14.73 -0.02
C LEU A 87 -3.64 -15.99 0.60
N ILE A 88 -3.60 -17.09 -0.14
CA ILE A 88 -4.02 -18.42 0.30
C ILE A 88 -2.76 -19.28 0.36
N ASP A 89 -2.39 -19.75 1.54
CA ASP A 89 -1.15 -20.53 1.78
C ASP A 89 0.13 -19.85 1.25
N GLY A 90 0.10 -18.52 1.17
CA GLY A 90 1.20 -17.69 0.66
C GLY A 90 1.19 -17.43 -0.84
N GLU A 91 0.18 -17.94 -1.57
CA GLU A 91 0.00 -17.73 -3.00
C GLU A 91 -1.12 -16.73 -3.31
N LEU A 92 -0.97 -15.98 -4.40
CA LEU A 92 -2.01 -15.08 -4.88
C LEU A 92 -2.99 -15.90 -5.76
N PRO A 93 -4.30 -15.90 -5.45
CA PRO A 93 -5.27 -16.60 -6.28
C PRO A 93 -5.37 -15.97 -7.67
N ALA A 94 -5.59 -16.82 -8.68
CA ALA A 94 -5.67 -16.39 -10.08
C ALA A 94 -6.97 -15.64 -10.39
N GLU A 95 -8.09 -16.10 -9.82
CA GLU A 95 -9.43 -15.57 -10.05
C GLU A 95 -10.09 -15.30 -8.71
N ARG A 96 -10.60 -14.08 -8.53
CA ARG A 96 -11.40 -13.71 -7.36
C ARG A 96 -12.46 -12.70 -7.75
N THR A 97 -13.59 -12.80 -7.08
CA THR A 97 -14.69 -11.84 -7.16
C THR A 97 -14.81 -11.14 -5.82
N THR A 98 -15.14 -9.86 -5.84
CA THR A 98 -15.19 -9.04 -4.63
C THR A 98 -16.48 -8.24 -4.57
N TRP A 99 -17.01 -8.06 -3.36
CA TRP A 99 -18.18 -7.24 -3.09
C TRP A 99 -17.92 -6.36 -1.88
N VAL A 100 -18.23 -5.07 -1.98
CA VAL A 100 -18.26 -4.17 -0.83
C VAL A 100 -19.70 -3.97 -0.41
N GLU A 101 -20.06 -4.39 0.80
CA GLU A 101 -21.45 -4.36 1.28
C GLU A 101 -22.45 -5.01 0.30
N GLY A 102 -22.03 -6.08 -0.38
CA GLY A 102 -22.83 -6.81 -1.38
C GLY A 102 -22.88 -6.17 -2.77
N ASP A 103 -22.15 -5.09 -3.02
CA ASP A 103 -22.06 -4.42 -4.33
C ASP A 103 -20.72 -4.76 -5.03
N GLN A 104 -20.80 -5.38 -6.22
CA GLN A 104 -19.62 -5.74 -7.04
C GLN A 104 -19.01 -4.54 -7.78
N ASP A 105 -19.79 -3.48 -8.02
CA ASP A 105 -19.33 -2.31 -8.77
C ASP A 105 -18.55 -1.32 -7.87
N ARG A 106 -18.40 -1.64 -6.58
CA ARG A 106 -17.71 -0.81 -5.59
C ARG A 106 -16.30 -1.31 -5.30
N ASP A 107 -15.32 -0.47 -5.60
CA ASP A 107 -13.90 -0.72 -5.32
C ASP A 107 -13.39 -0.04 -4.03
N LEU A 108 -14.24 0.74 -3.35
CA LEU A 108 -13.88 1.47 -2.13
C LEU A 108 -14.77 1.04 -0.98
N TRP A 109 -14.15 0.59 0.11
CA TRP A 109 -14.82 0.28 1.39
C TRP A 109 -14.35 1.24 2.50
N VAL A 110 -15.28 1.92 3.14
CA VAL A 110 -14.99 2.85 4.23
C VAL A 110 -14.87 2.12 5.57
N GLY A 111 -14.40 2.82 6.61
CA GLY A 111 -14.36 2.27 7.97
C GLY A 111 -15.75 1.79 8.43
N GLY A 112 -15.82 0.54 8.90
CA GLY A 112 -17.02 -0.15 9.31
C GLY A 112 -17.77 -0.92 8.21
N GLU A 113 -17.35 -0.82 6.95
CA GLU A 113 -17.88 -1.64 5.85
C GLU A 113 -17.13 -2.98 5.74
N ARG A 114 -17.79 -3.97 5.13
CA ARG A 114 -17.30 -5.32 4.90
C ARG A 114 -16.99 -5.57 3.42
N LEU A 115 -15.88 -6.25 3.17
CA LEU A 115 -15.51 -6.82 1.87
C LEU A 115 -15.73 -8.31 1.93
N GLU A 116 -16.45 -8.81 0.96
CA GLU A 116 -16.55 -10.23 0.65
C GLU A 116 -15.61 -10.51 -0.51
N ILE A 117 -14.79 -11.55 -0.37
CA ILE A 117 -13.89 -12.03 -1.42
C ILE A 117 -14.19 -13.50 -1.65
N GLU A 118 -14.63 -13.84 -2.84
CA GLU A 118 -14.82 -15.23 -3.27
C GLU A 118 -13.69 -15.60 -4.22
N VAL A 119 -13.03 -16.72 -3.93
CA VAL A 119 -11.97 -17.30 -4.76
C VAL A 119 -12.47 -18.61 -5.31
N SER A 120 -12.44 -18.76 -6.64
CA SER A 120 -12.83 -19.99 -7.33
C SER A 120 -11.61 -20.87 -7.62
N ASN A 121 -11.86 -22.16 -7.87
CA ASN A 121 -10.83 -23.16 -8.19
C ASN A 121 -9.85 -23.42 -7.03
N VAL A 122 -10.36 -23.44 -5.80
CA VAL A 122 -9.62 -23.87 -4.62
C VAL A 122 -9.90 -25.36 -4.45
N GLU A 123 -8.99 -26.22 -4.92
CA GLU A 123 -9.20 -27.68 -4.95
C GLU A 123 -9.06 -28.37 -3.59
N THR A 124 -8.56 -27.65 -2.58
CA THR A 124 -8.30 -28.19 -1.25
C THR A 124 -8.48 -27.09 -0.22
N ALA A 125 -9.10 -27.44 0.91
CA ALA A 125 -9.23 -26.54 2.04
C ALA A 125 -7.86 -25.94 2.41
N PRO A 126 -7.71 -24.61 2.39
CA PRO A 126 -6.45 -23.98 2.71
C PRO A 126 -6.10 -24.10 4.20
N ASP A 127 -4.81 -23.99 4.52
CA ASP A 127 -4.35 -23.98 5.92
C ASP A 127 -4.35 -22.55 6.49
N ARG A 128 -4.11 -21.55 5.64
CA ARG A 128 -3.93 -20.17 6.06
C ARG A 128 -4.39 -19.16 5.02
N VAL A 129 -5.11 -18.15 5.50
CA VAL A 129 -5.53 -16.99 4.72
C VAL A 129 -4.90 -15.72 5.30
N VAL A 130 -4.37 -14.86 4.43
CA VAL A 130 -3.83 -13.55 4.80
C VAL A 130 -4.45 -12.49 3.93
N ILE A 131 -4.90 -11.40 4.55
CA ILE A 131 -5.30 -10.18 3.87
C ILE A 131 -4.27 -9.10 4.12
N ALA A 132 -3.86 -8.38 3.08
CA ALA A 132 -2.93 -7.26 3.18
C ALA A 132 -3.47 -6.06 2.41
N THR A 133 -3.45 -4.89 3.03
CA THR A 133 -4.02 -3.65 2.50
C THR A 133 -2.96 -2.75 1.88
N GLN A 134 -3.41 -1.73 1.14
CA GLN A 134 -2.54 -0.70 0.55
C GLN A 134 -1.68 0.06 1.56
N THR A 135 -2.09 0.13 2.83
CA THR A 135 -1.36 0.83 3.90
C THR A 135 -0.34 -0.07 4.60
N GLY A 136 -0.26 -1.35 4.20
CA GLY A 136 0.63 -2.36 4.78
C GLY A 136 0.09 -3.00 6.06
N VAL A 137 -1.13 -2.65 6.50
CA VAL A 137 -1.82 -3.37 7.57
C VAL A 137 -2.33 -4.70 7.01
N GLN A 138 -2.13 -5.76 7.78
CA GLN A 138 -2.49 -7.13 7.41
C GLN A 138 -3.19 -7.82 8.57
N ASP A 139 -4.01 -8.80 8.23
CA ASP A 139 -4.56 -9.77 9.17
C ASP A 139 -4.49 -11.18 8.57
N SER A 140 -4.53 -12.20 9.42
CA SER A 140 -4.47 -13.60 8.99
C SER A 140 -5.26 -14.53 9.89
N THR A 141 -5.89 -15.52 9.29
CA THR A 141 -6.57 -16.60 9.99
C THR A 141 -6.06 -17.96 9.53
N ASP A 142 -5.97 -18.88 10.49
CA ASP A 142 -5.78 -20.32 10.27
C ASP A 142 -7.08 -21.09 10.59
N GLU A 143 -8.13 -20.38 11.03
CA GLU A 143 -9.47 -20.93 11.27
C GLU A 143 -10.28 -20.77 9.99
N ILE A 144 -10.45 -21.88 9.27
CA ILE A 144 -11.22 -21.97 8.03
C ILE A 144 -12.34 -22.98 8.24
N GLU A 145 -13.58 -22.51 8.11
CA GLU A 145 -14.77 -23.34 8.22
C GLU A 145 -14.94 -24.13 6.91
N THR A 146 -15.23 -25.43 7.00
CA THR A 146 -15.52 -26.25 5.81
C THR A 146 -17.01 -26.56 5.75
N GLU A 147 -17.65 -26.14 4.67
CA GLU A 147 -19.01 -26.55 4.35
C GLU A 147 -18.95 -27.77 3.43
N GLU A 148 -19.35 -28.94 3.98
CA GLU A 148 -19.58 -30.14 3.17
C GLU A 148 -21.03 -30.09 2.66
N GLY A 149 -21.20 -30.09 1.34
CA GLY A 149 -22.51 -30.13 0.70
C GLY A 149 -23.36 -31.30 1.20
N SER A 150 -24.57 -31.01 1.69
CA SER A 150 -25.50 -31.99 2.28
C SER A 150 -26.21 -32.89 1.27
#